data_AF-A0AAW2D8M5-F1
#
_entry.id   AF-A0AAW2D8M5-F1
#
_cell.length_a   1.000
_cell.length_b   1.000
_cell.length_c   1.000
_cell.angle_alpha   90.00
_cell.angle_beta   90.00
_cell.angle_gamma   90.00
#
_symmetry.space_group_name_H-M   'P 1'
#
loop_
_entity.id
_entity.type
_entity.pdbx_description
1 polymer ?
#
loop_
_entity_poly.entity_id
_entity_poly.type
_entity_poly.pdbx_seq_one_letter_code
_entity_poly.pdbx_strand_id
1 'polypeptide(L)' 'MAEGLVTDLIKQLLSTAARGAEQEIRLVVGVEKEIQKLEGNLQSVKAVLIDAEKRQVTEEAVKVWLEKLNNVCY' A
#
# COMPACT_ATOMS: atom_id res chain seq x y z
N MET A 1 -13.32 -5.52 -5.18
CA MET A 1 -12.46 -6.66 -4.83
C MET A 1 -10.99 -6.23 -4.67
N ALA A 2 -10.50 -5.31 -5.51
CA ALA A 2 -9.13 -4.81 -5.39
C ALA A 2 -8.88 -4.00 -4.11
N GLU A 3 -9.88 -3.26 -3.59
CA GLU A 3 -9.74 -2.53 -2.32
C GLU A 3 -9.37 -3.44 -1.12
N GLY A 4 -9.91 -4.66 -1.09
CA GLY A 4 -9.56 -5.67 -0.10
C GLY A 4 -8.11 -6.12 -0.24
N LEU A 5 -7.70 -6.49 -1.46
CA LEU A 5 -6.33 -6.90 -1.79
C LEU A 5 -5.30 -5.81 -1.48
N VAL A 6 -5.59 -4.56 -1.83
CA VAL A 6 -4.73 -3.40 -1.53
C VAL A 6 -4.59 -3.21 -0.03
N THR A 7 -5.68 -3.37 0.72
CA THR A 7 -5.66 -3.24 2.18
C THR A 7 -4.83 -4.35 2.83
N ASP A 8 -4.96 -5.59 2.36
CA ASP A 8 -4.22 -6.72 2.90
C ASP A 8 -2.73 -6.65 2.56
N LEU A 9 -2.38 -6.22 1.34
CA LEU A 9 -1.00 -5.97 0.93
C LEU A 9 -0.34 -4.90 1.80
N ILE A 10 -1.03 -3.78 2.06
CA ILE A 10 -0.52 -2.70 2.93
C ILE A 10 -0.25 -3.21 4.34
N LYS A 11 -1.18 -3.98 4.92
CA LYS A 11 -0.99 -4.58 6.24
C LYS A 11 0.21 -5.52 6.26
N GLN A 12 0.37 -6.34 5.22
CA GLN A 12 1.48 -7.27 5.11
C GLN A 12 2.83 -6.53 5.03
N LEU A 13 2.91 -5.47 4.21
CA LEU A 13 4.11 -4.64 4.08
C LEU A 13 4.48 -3.96 5.40
N LEU A 14 3.51 -3.35 6.09
CA LEU A 14 3.71 -2.73 7.40
C LEU A 14 4.17 -3.75 8.44
N SER A 15 3.54 -4.93 8.49
CA SER A 15 3.91 -6.00 9.43
C SER A 15 5.32 -6.54 9.16
N THR A 16 5.76 -6.52 7.90
CA THR A 16 7.11 -6.97 7.51
C THR A 16 8.14 -5.92 7.89
N ALA A 17 7.86 -4.64 7.63
CA ALA A 17 8.71 -3.52 8.03
C ALA A 17 8.88 -3.45 9.56
N ALA A 18 7.79 -3.58 10.32
CA ALA A 18 7.81 -3.60 11.78
C ALA A 18 8.65 -4.77 12.32
N ARG A 19 8.49 -5.96 11.76
CA ARG A 19 9.24 -7.16 12.19
C ARG A 19 10.73 -7.08 11.86
N GLY A 20 11.09 -6.51 10.71
CA GLY A 20 12.49 -6.23 10.37
C GLY A 20 13.11 -5.20 11.33
N ALA A 21 12.36 -4.16 11.68
CA ALA A 21 12.76 -3.17 12.68
C ALA A 21 12.95 -3.77 14.09
N GLU A 22 12.13 -4.76 14.46
CA GLU A 22 12.27 -5.48 15.73
C GLU A 22 13.46 -6.44 15.76
N GLN A 23 13.80 -7.06 14.63
CA GLN A 23 14.95 -7.98 14.51
C GLN A 23 16.31 -7.27 14.58
N GLU A 24 16.38 -6.04 14.09
CA GLU A 24 17.55 -5.16 14.24
C GLU A 24 17.51 -4.44 15.61
N ILE A 25 17.88 -5.16 16.68
CA ILE A 25 18.17 -4.72 18.07
C ILE A 25 17.54 -3.36 18.49
N ARG A 26 16.27 -3.26 18.91
CA ARG A 26 15.74 -2.11 19.71
C ARG A 26 16.20 -0.68 19.24
N LEU A 27 16.34 -0.44 17.94
CA LEU A 27 17.11 0.70 17.42
C LEU A 27 16.23 1.94 17.14
N VAL A 28 16.34 2.92 18.06
CA VAL A 28 16.21 4.39 17.87
C VAL A 28 14.86 4.94 17.36
N VAL A 29 14.41 6.05 17.96
CA VAL A 29 13.27 6.92 17.53
C VAL A 29 13.19 7.16 16.00
N GLY A 30 14.31 7.05 15.28
CA GLY A 30 14.34 7.16 13.82
C GLY A 30 13.56 6.07 13.09
N VAL A 31 13.62 4.81 13.55
CA VAL A 31 12.94 3.69 12.87
C VAL A 31 11.43 3.78 13.03
N GLU A 32 10.95 4.15 14.23
CA GLU A 32 9.52 4.38 14.47
C GLU A 32 8.97 5.51 13.57
N LYS A 33 9.73 6.61 13.41
CA LYS A 33 9.37 7.70 12.49
C LYS A 33 9.30 7.24 11.03
N GLU A 34 10.24 6.41 10.59
CA GLU A 34 10.20 5.88 9.22
C GLU A 34 9.04 4.90 9.01
N ILE A 35 8.67 4.10 10.02
CA ILE A 35 7.47 3.24 9.96
C ILE A 35 6.20 4.09 9.87
N GLN A 36 6.05 5.12 10.70
CA GLN A 36 4.91 6.04 10.64
C GLN A 36 4.81 6.76 9.29
N LYS A 37 5.96 7.18 8.73
CA LYS A 37 6.03 7.79 7.40
C LYS A 37 5.65 6.78 6.30
N LEU A 38 6.10 5.54 6.41
CA LEU A 38 5.72 4.46 5.49
C LEU A 38 4.21 4.19 5.56
N GLU A 39 3.63 4.16 6.76
CA GLU A 39 2.19 4.03 6.94
C GLU A 39 1.43 5.17 6.25
N GLY A 40 1.82 6.43 6.46
CA GLY A 40 1.20 7.58 5.81
C GLY A 40 1.29 7.53 4.27
N ASN A 41 2.43 7.09 3.73
CA ASN A 41 2.61 6.91 2.29
C ASN A 41 1.69 5.81 1.75
N LEU A 42 1.61 4.67 2.43
CA LEU A 42 0.77 3.55 2.03
C LEU A 42 -0.73 3.89 2.12
N GLN A 43 -1.17 4.67 3.11
CA GLN A 43 -2.54 5.18 3.18
C GLN A 43 -2.86 6.11 1.99
N SER A 44 -1.90 6.92 1.57
CA SER A 44 -2.05 7.80 0.40
C SER A 44 -2.20 6.98 -0.89
N VAL A 45 -1.37 5.94 -1.07
CA VAL A 45 -1.49 4.99 -2.18
C VAL A 45 -2.86 4.29 -2.15
N LYS A 46 -3.31 3.82 -0.99
CA LYS A 46 -4.64 3.21 -0.82
C LYS A 46 -5.76 4.15 -1.28
N ALA A 47 -5.72 5.41 -0.89
CA ALA A 47 -6.74 6.38 -1.26
C ALA A 47 -6.82 6.57 -2.78
N VAL A 48 -5.68 6.67 -3.46
CA VAL A 48 -5.61 6.77 -4.93
C VAL A 48 -6.16 5.50 -5.60
N LEU A 49 -5.85 4.32 -5.06
CA LEU A 49 -6.35 3.06 -5.61
C LEU A 49 -7.87 2.90 -5.42
N ILE A 50 -8.42 3.35 -4.28
CA ILE A 50 -9.87 3.37 -4.05
C ILE A 50 -10.57 4.34 -5.01
N ASP A 51 -9.99 5.52 -5.24
CA ASP A 51 -10.52 6.49 -6.21
C ASP A 51 -10.50 5.91 -7.63
N ALA A 52 -9.38 5.31 -8.03
CA ALA A 52 -9.23 4.65 -9.31
C ALA A 52 -10.26 3.52 -9.50
N GLU A 53 -10.49 2.69 -8.46
CA GLU A 53 -11.49 1.61 -8.50
C GLU A 53 -12.92 2.12 -8.72
N LYS A 54 -13.25 3.33 -8.25
CA LYS A 54 -14.55 3.96 -8.51
C LYS A 54 -14.61 4.52 -9.94
N ARG A 55 -13.54 5.19 -10.38
CA ARG A 55 -13.46 5.85 -11.68
C ARG A 55 -13.36 4.89 -12.85
N GLN A 56 -12.84 3.67 -12.65
CA GLN A 56 -12.73 2.66 -13.72
C GLN A 56 -14.07 2.30 -14.37
N VAL A 57 -15.18 2.52 -13.66
CA VAL A 57 -16.54 2.27 -14.18
C VAL A 57 -16.88 3.20 -15.33
N THR A 58 -16.38 4.44 -15.30
CA THR A 58 -16.71 5.49 -16.26
C THR A 58 -15.53 5.91 -17.12
N GLU A 59 -14.30 5.64 -16.69
CA GLU A 59 -13.07 6.08 -17.35
C GLU A 59 -12.22 4.87 -17.80
N GLU A 60 -12.31 4.53 -19.08
CA GLU A 60 -11.60 3.37 -19.65
C GLU A 60 -10.08 3.45 -19.49
N ALA A 61 -9.50 4.66 -19.55
CA ALA A 61 -8.07 4.84 -19.31
C ALA A 61 -7.65 4.45 -17.89
N VAL A 62 -8.48 4.73 -16.88
CA VAL A 62 -8.24 4.34 -15.48
C VAL A 62 -8.36 2.84 -15.32
N LYS A 63 -9.35 2.22 -15.97
CA LYS A 63 -9.53 0.77 -15.99
C LYS A 63 -8.31 0.05 -16.58
N VAL A 64 -7.85 0.47 -17.76
CA VAL A 64 -6.65 -0.11 -18.40
C VAL A 64 -5.41 0.03 -17.52
N TRP A 65 -5.26 1.18 -16.83
CA TRP A 65 -4.15 1.38 -15.91
C TRP A 65 -4.23 0.45 -14.69
N LEU A 66 -5.41 0.30 -14.07
CA LEU A 66 -5.62 -0.62 -12.94
C LEU A 66 -5.42 -2.08 -13.31
N GLU A 67 -5.89 -2.51 -14.49
CA GLU A 67 -5.66 -3.87 -14.99
C GLU A 67 -4.16 -4.17 -15.16
N LYS A 68 -3.40 -3.21 -15.72
CA LYS A 68 -1.94 -3.32 -15.82
C LYS A 68 -1.27 -3.37 -14.45
N LEU A 69 -1.72 -2.55 -13.51
CA LEU A 69 -1.20 -2.55 -12.15
C LEU A 69 -1.43 -3.91 -11.47
N ASN A 70 -2.63 -4.48 -11.58
CA ASN A 70 -2.93 -5.79 -11.05
C ASN A 70 -2.03 -6.88 -11.66
N ASN A 71 -1.78 -6.85 -12.97
CA ASN A 71 -0.91 -7.84 -13.63
C ASN A 71 0.56 -7.80 -13.17
N VAL A 72 1.05 -6.67 -12.65
CA VAL A 72 2.45 -6.57 -12.14
C VAL A 72 2.54 -7.02 -10.68
N CYS A 73 1.45 -6.93 -9.93
CA CYS A 73 1.40 -7.31 -8.52
C CYS A 73 1.16 -8.81 -8.28
N TYR A 74 0.86 -9.58 -9.33
CA TYR A 74 0.68 -11.04 -9.32
C TYR A 74 1.85 -11.74 -10.02
#